data_AF-A0A674JUZ5-F1
#
_entry.id   AF-A0A674JUZ5-F1
#
_cell.length_a   1.000
_cell.length_b   1.000
_cell.length_c   1.000
_cell.angle_alpha   90.00
_cell.angle_beta   90.00
_cell.angle_gamma   90.00
#
_symmetry.space_group_name_H-M   'P 1'
#
loop_
_entity.id
_entity.type
_entity.pdbx_description
1 polymer ?
#
loop_
_entity_poly.entity_id
_entity_poly.type
_entity_poly.pdbx_seq_one_letter_code
_entity_poly.pdbx_strand_id
1 'polypeptide(L)'
;MGAAEGYEGWDLEWGVDGGQGWGGFITLLALLLLLLGCWAQPARGQQAGRYLSVGDGSTLEFDFPERSRGIMVVSSRYPGANGTAGGTRLSAASLAPVVLTVENVSTLCCGAGGFVVAIRSGPAGLAPLRLRLLDRHRLVEERGEFRVRVLPGEEPEHPGLGHFSENPLLYALLPLIFVNKCAFGCKVELEALRDLARQPHPVLLGILGQFVAMPLYGYLMSLAFALPKALALGLVVTCSSPGGGGGYLYSLLLGGDVTLAISMTLLSTVAAAGLMPLSSALYGWLLSAHQSLHVPFAKILATLLFIAVPISAGLLVKCKLPRVARLLLLLIKPFSFALILGGLFMAYHMGAFILADVRPPVVLAGLSVPLFGLLLGYLLAACLRLPGPHCRTVSIEVGVQNSLLALAVLQLSFRRRQADYASQAPFVVALSSTAEMLLLVLGHLLYKKLRPPASP
;
A
#
# COMPACT_ATOMS: atom_id res chain seq x y z
N MET A 1 13.79 -29.60 -57.25
CA MET A 1 12.39 -29.50 -56.77
C MET A 1 12.25 -30.48 -55.62
N GLY A 2 12.00 -30.12 -54.36
CA GLY A 2 11.85 -28.84 -53.68
C GLY A 2 12.37 -29.00 -52.24
N ALA A 3 12.79 -27.88 -51.66
CA ALA A 3 13.52 -27.78 -50.41
C ALA A 3 12.68 -28.15 -49.18
N ALA A 4 13.31 -28.88 -48.25
CA ALA A 4 12.93 -28.91 -46.85
C ALA A 4 13.82 -27.87 -46.13
N GLU A 5 13.22 -26.77 -45.68
CA GLU A 5 13.87 -25.78 -44.82
C GLU A 5 13.37 -25.95 -43.39
N GLY A 6 14.33 -25.84 -42.47
CA GLY A 6 14.28 -26.30 -41.10
C GLY A 6 13.52 -25.40 -40.15
N TYR A 7 12.96 -26.02 -39.13
CA TYR A 7 12.61 -25.38 -37.88
C TYR A 7 13.85 -25.34 -37.00
N GLU A 8 14.58 -24.22 -36.98
CA GLU A 8 15.61 -23.95 -35.98
C GLU A 8 14.95 -23.69 -34.62
N GLY A 9 15.02 -24.71 -33.75
CA GLY A 9 14.82 -24.58 -32.32
C GLY A 9 16.00 -23.83 -31.70
N TRP A 10 15.72 -22.76 -30.98
CA TRP A 10 16.71 -22.04 -30.19
C TRP A 10 16.81 -22.68 -28.80
N ASP A 11 17.51 -23.81 -28.72
CA ASP A 11 18.02 -24.36 -27.46
C ASP A 11 19.42 -23.79 -27.22
N LEU A 12 19.49 -22.78 -26.33
CA LEU A 12 20.76 -22.28 -25.79
C LEU A 12 21.01 -22.95 -24.44
N GLU A 13 21.81 -24.01 -24.46
CA GLU A 13 22.46 -24.57 -23.28
C GLU A 13 23.28 -23.48 -22.58
N TRP A 14 23.00 -23.22 -21.29
CA TRP A 14 23.82 -22.38 -20.44
C TRP A 14 24.70 -23.24 -19.55
N GLY A 15 25.99 -23.26 -19.87
CA GLY A 15 27.05 -23.65 -18.95
C GLY A 15 27.05 -22.75 -17.72
N VAL A 16 27.11 -23.41 -16.56
CA VAL A 16 27.27 -22.82 -15.24
C VAL A 16 28.64 -22.17 -15.15
N ASP A 17 28.71 -20.86 -14.86
CA ASP A 17 29.81 -20.27 -14.10
C ASP A 17 29.49 -18.86 -13.56
N GLY A 18 29.76 -18.67 -12.26
CA GLY A 18 30.31 -17.42 -11.73
C GLY A 18 29.35 -16.30 -11.28
N GLY A 19 28.92 -16.34 -10.02
CA GLY A 19 28.18 -15.29 -9.35
C GLY A 19 29.05 -14.13 -8.85
N GLN A 20 29.38 -13.16 -9.72
CA GLN A 20 30.19 -11.99 -9.32
C GLN A 20 29.57 -10.61 -9.62
N GLY A 21 28.34 -10.55 -10.13
CA GLY A 21 27.68 -9.27 -10.47
C GLY A 21 26.89 -8.60 -9.32
N TRP A 22 26.52 -9.34 -8.27
CA TRP A 22 25.52 -8.89 -7.28
C TRP A 22 26.11 -8.44 -5.94
N GLY A 23 27.38 -8.78 -5.66
CA GLY A 23 28.03 -8.47 -4.39
C GLY A 23 28.19 -6.97 -4.10
N GLY A 24 28.44 -6.15 -5.14
CA GLY A 24 28.61 -4.70 -5.01
C GLY A 24 27.32 -3.93 -4.71
N PHE A 25 26.16 -4.48 -5.09
CA PHE A 25 24.86 -3.85 -4.84
C PHE A 25 24.38 -4.09 -3.40
N ILE A 26 24.71 -5.26 -2.84
CA ILE A 26 24.36 -5.67 -1.46
C ILE A 26 25.16 -4.86 -0.42
N THR A 27 26.45 -4.58 -0.68
CA THR A 27 27.29 -3.78 0.22
C THR A 27 26.93 -2.30 0.22
N LEU A 28 26.51 -1.73 -0.91
CA LEU A 28 26.07 -0.33 -0.98
C LEU A 28 24.72 -0.11 -0.26
N LEU A 29 23.82 -1.09 -0.32
CA LEU A 29 22.49 -1.07 0.32
C LEU A 29 22.57 -1.25 1.84
N ALA A 30 23.48 -2.11 2.33
CA ALA A 30 23.72 -2.29 3.77
C ALA A 30 24.28 -1.01 4.42
N LEU A 31 25.13 -0.26 3.70
CA LEU A 31 25.65 1.04 4.13
C LEU A 31 24.56 2.12 4.20
N LEU A 32 23.58 2.09 3.31
CA LEU A 32 22.45 3.03 3.32
C LEU A 32 21.47 2.75 4.48
N LEU A 33 21.23 1.47 4.80
CA LEU A 33 20.37 1.04 5.90
C LEU A 33 20.98 1.33 7.28
N LEU A 34 22.31 1.27 7.41
CA LEU A 34 23.04 1.65 8.63
C LEU A 34 23.04 3.16 8.89
N LEU A 35 22.98 3.99 7.85
CA LEU A 35 22.93 5.45 7.98
C LEU A 35 21.54 5.99 8.36
N LEU A 36 20.47 5.23 8.09
CA LEU A 36 19.09 5.61 8.41
C LEU A 36 18.66 5.28 9.86
N GLY A 37 19.45 4.49 10.59
CA GLY A 37 19.15 4.06 11.97
C GLY A 37 19.51 5.04 13.10
N CYS A 38 20.12 6.19 12.80
CA CYS A 38 20.74 7.06 13.83
C CYS A 38 19.96 8.35 14.18
N TRP A 39 18.68 8.47 13.83
CA TRP A 39 17.86 9.65 14.18
C TRP A 39 16.58 9.26 14.91
N ALA A 40 16.71 8.99 16.21
CA ALA A 40 15.58 8.92 17.13
C ALA A 40 15.84 9.85 18.32
N GLN A 41 15.23 11.05 18.30
CA GLN A 41 15.17 11.91 19.48
C GLN A 41 13.89 11.60 20.29
N PRO A 42 13.97 11.58 21.64
CA PRO A 42 12.82 11.33 22.50
C PRO A 42 11.98 12.61 22.68
N ALA A 43 10.66 12.47 22.63
CA ALA A 43 9.72 13.54 22.97
C ALA A 43 9.77 13.86 24.48
N ARG A 44 10.02 15.13 24.83
CA ARG A 44 9.97 15.68 26.19
C ARG A 44 8.94 16.79 26.26
N GLY A 45 8.11 16.78 27.30
CA GLY A 45 7.32 17.93 27.76
C GLY A 45 5.94 17.55 28.28
N GLN A 46 5.81 17.24 29.58
CA GLN A 46 4.52 17.01 30.25
C GLN A 46 4.35 18.08 31.34
N GLN A 47 3.31 18.92 31.23
CA GLN A 47 2.99 19.97 32.21
C GLN A 47 2.27 19.37 33.42
N ALA A 48 2.79 19.65 34.63
CA ALA A 48 2.25 19.24 35.91
C ALA A 48 1.07 20.13 36.34
N GLY A 49 -0.03 19.52 36.83
CA GLY A 49 -1.10 20.23 37.57
C GLY A 49 -2.54 20.12 37.04
N ARG A 50 -2.83 19.33 36.00
CA ARG A 50 -4.17 19.23 35.39
C ARG A 50 -4.70 17.80 35.46
N TYR A 51 -5.98 17.60 35.84
CA TYR A 51 -6.57 16.27 35.96
C TYR A 51 -7.37 15.86 34.72
N LEU A 52 -7.96 16.81 33.96
CA LEU A 52 -8.67 16.52 32.71
C LEU A 52 -7.77 16.65 31.48
N SER A 53 -7.79 15.66 30.59
CA SER A 53 -7.14 15.70 29.27
C SER A 53 -8.03 15.13 28.17
N VAL A 54 -8.08 15.81 27.02
CA VAL A 54 -8.75 15.32 25.80
C VAL A 54 -7.65 14.90 24.82
N GLY A 55 -7.73 13.69 24.28
CA GLY A 55 -6.66 13.14 23.43
C GLY A 55 -5.34 12.93 24.19
N ASP A 56 -4.23 13.36 23.60
CA ASP A 56 -2.88 13.31 24.18
C ASP A 56 -2.55 14.53 25.08
N GLY A 57 -3.48 15.48 25.20
CA GLY A 57 -3.33 16.70 25.99
C GLY A 57 -2.58 17.84 25.31
N SER A 58 -2.14 17.67 24.06
CA SER A 58 -1.38 18.68 23.30
C SER A 58 -2.28 19.64 22.50
N THR A 59 -3.50 19.20 22.17
CA THR A 59 -4.44 19.93 21.32
C THR A 59 -5.61 20.48 22.13
N LEU A 60 -5.87 21.79 21.98
CA LEU A 60 -6.99 22.50 22.60
C LEU A 60 -8.12 22.78 21.60
N GLU A 61 -7.84 22.64 20.30
CA GLU A 61 -8.81 22.83 19.23
C GLU A 61 -9.08 21.50 18.51
N PHE A 62 -10.35 21.17 18.33
CA PHE A 62 -10.80 19.92 17.72
C PHE A 62 -11.71 20.20 16.53
N ASP A 63 -11.44 19.58 15.39
CA ASP A 63 -12.24 19.77 14.18
C ASP A 63 -13.39 18.76 14.12
N PHE A 64 -14.61 19.25 13.89
CA PHE A 64 -15.81 18.45 13.68
C PHE A 64 -16.50 18.84 12.36
N PRO A 65 -16.99 17.87 11.56
CA PRO A 65 -17.73 18.19 10.35
C PRO A 65 -19.13 18.71 10.67
N GLU A 66 -19.67 19.63 9.88
CA GLU A 66 -21.05 20.13 9.99
C GLU A 66 -22.09 18.98 9.99
N ARG A 67 -23.18 19.12 10.75
CA ARG A 67 -24.33 18.19 10.80
C ARG A 67 -24.00 16.72 11.07
N SER A 68 -22.93 16.45 11.81
CA SER A 68 -22.47 15.11 12.12
C SER A 68 -22.62 14.78 13.60
N ARG A 69 -22.73 13.48 13.90
CA ARG A 69 -22.61 12.95 15.25
C ARG A 69 -21.19 12.44 15.44
N GLY A 70 -20.61 12.71 16.60
CA GLY A 70 -19.34 12.12 16.97
C GLY A 70 -19.18 12.05 18.47
N ILE A 71 -18.03 11.50 18.85
CA ILE A 71 -17.74 11.14 20.22
C ILE A 71 -16.42 11.78 20.59
N MET A 72 -16.40 12.50 21.70
CA MET A 72 -15.19 13.08 22.28
C MET A 72 -14.86 12.33 23.56
N VAL A 73 -13.67 11.74 23.61
CA VAL A 73 -13.19 11.00 24.79
C VAL A 73 -12.39 11.94 25.67
N VAL A 74 -12.82 12.07 26.93
CA VAL A 74 -12.19 12.90 27.96
C VAL A 74 -11.61 11.98 29.02
N SER A 75 -10.31 12.02 29.20
CA SER A 75 -9.61 11.27 30.25
C SER A 75 -9.46 12.14 31.50
N SER A 76 -9.63 11.53 32.67
CA SER A 76 -9.39 12.14 33.98
C SER A 76 -8.35 11.34 34.76
N ARG A 77 -7.32 12.01 35.28
CA ARG A 77 -6.31 11.45 36.19
C ARG A 77 -6.64 11.71 37.67
N TYR A 78 -7.89 12.03 37.99
CA TYR A 78 -8.30 12.31 39.36
C TYR A 78 -8.35 11.01 40.19
N PRO A 79 -7.72 10.94 41.39
CA PRO A 79 -7.59 9.70 42.16
C PRO A 79 -8.93 9.03 42.55
N GLY A 80 -10.02 9.81 42.62
CA GLY A 80 -11.37 9.29 42.90
C GLY A 80 -12.07 8.60 41.73
N ALA A 81 -11.46 8.55 40.54
CA ALA A 81 -12.07 7.98 39.33
C ALA A 81 -11.88 6.46 39.20
N ASN A 82 -11.09 5.84 40.07
CA ASN A 82 -10.80 4.41 40.07
C ASN A 82 -11.65 3.66 41.10
N GLY A 83 -12.88 3.30 40.71
CA GLY A 83 -13.40 1.97 41.07
C GLY A 83 -14.16 1.74 42.37
N THR A 84 -14.58 2.73 43.16
CA THR A 84 -15.53 2.48 44.26
C THR A 84 -16.62 3.56 44.36
N ALA A 85 -17.83 3.18 43.93
CA ALA A 85 -19.12 3.79 44.26
C ALA A 85 -19.22 5.34 44.29
N GLY A 86 -19.60 5.91 43.12
CA GLY A 86 -20.60 6.98 43.04
C GLY A 86 -20.19 8.39 43.49
N GLY A 87 -19.17 8.99 42.87
CA GLY A 87 -18.80 10.40 43.15
C GLY A 87 -18.57 11.26 41.91
N THR A 88 -17.77 10.79 40.96
CA THR A 88 -17.26 11.64 39.87
C THR A 88 -18.16 11.66 38.65
N ARG A 89 -18.69 12.84 38.31
CA ARG A 89 -19.49 13.08 37.09
C ARG A 89 -18.84 14.17 36.26
N LEU A 90 -18.66 13.91 34.97
CA LEU A 90 -18.28 14.94 34.01
C LEU A 90 -19.55 15.61 33.47
N SER A 91 -19.56 16.95 33.51
CA SER A 91 -20.56 17.77 32.83
C SER A 91 -19.89 18.51 31.68
N ALA A 92 -20.36 18.28 30.46
CA ALA A 92 -19.90 18.98 29.26
C ALA A 92 -21.01 19.91 28.76
N ALA A 93 -20.69 21.18 28.52
CA ALA A 93 -21.61 22.16 27.97
C ALA A 93 -20.95 22.91 26.82
N SER A 94 -21.67 23.02 25.70
CA SER A 94 -21.28 23.90 24.59
C SER A 94 -21.78 25.31 24.87
N LEU A 95 -20.90 26.31 24.73
CA LEU A 95 -21.26 27.73 24.83
C LEU A 95 -21.90 28.27 23.55
N ALA A 96 -21.88 27.50 22.46
CA ALA A 96 -22.54 27.81 21.19
C ALA A 96 -23.43 26.62 20.77
N PRO A 97 -24.63 26.46 21.38
CA PRO A 97 -25.50 25.31 21.15
C PRO A 97 -26.04 25.22 19.72
N VAL A 98 -26.04 26.33 18.97
CA VAL A 98 -26.39 26.34 17.54
C VAL A 98 -25.32 25.61 16.72
N VAL A 99 -24.04 25.74 17.09
CA VAL A 99 -22.90 25.18 16.34
C VAL A 99 -22.56 23.77 16.83
N LEU A 100 -22.66 23.48 18.13
CA LEU A 100 -22.37 22.17 18.69
C LEU A 100 -23.29 21.88 19.88
N THR A 101 -23.95 20.74 19.87
CA THR A 101 -24.83 20.25 20.94
C THR A 101 -24.20 19.05 21.62
N VAL A 102 -24.29 19.00 22.96
CA VAL A 102 -23.85 17.84 23.76
C VAL A 102 -25.09 16.98 24.02
N GLU A 103 -25.13 15.77 23.46
CA GLU A 103 -26.30 14.87 23.57
C GLU A 103 -26.26 14.05 24.87
N ASN A 104 -25.10 13.47 25.22
CA ASN A 104 -24.97 12.64 26.41
C ASN A 104 -23.52 12.59 26.92
N VAL A 105 -23.34 12.35 28.22
CA VAL A 105 -22.04 12.08 28.85
C VAL A 105 -22.13 10.76 29.60
N SER A 106 -21.39 9.75 29.14
CA SER A 106 -21.32 8.43 29.76
C SER A 106 -19.92 8.13 30.31
N THR A 107 -19.85 7.33 31.38
CA THR A 107 -18.59 6.89 31.99
C THR A 107 -18.09 5.62 31.31
N LEU A 108 -16.79 5.54 31.00
CA LEU A 108 -16.20 4.28 30.56
C LEU A 108 -16.12 3.30 31.73
N CYS A 109 -16.63 2.08 31.53
CA CYS A 109 -16.74 1.06 32.59
C CYS A 109 -15.39 0.42 33.00
N CYS A 110 -14.32 0.67 32.25
CA CYS A 110 -13.02 0.01 32.48
C CYS A 110 -12.06 0.93 33.24
N GLY A 111 -12.16 0.96 34.58
CA GLY A 111 -11.08 1.20 35.57
C GLY A 111 -10.09 2.37 35.41
N ALA A 112 -10.26 3.24 34.41
CA ALA A 112 -9.28 4.25 34.00
C ALA A 112 -9.99 5.57 33.70
N GLY A 113 -10.65 6.14 34.73
CA GLY A 113 -11.14 7.52 34.80
C GLY A 113 -11.59 8.24 33.51
N GLY A 114 -12.27 7.55 32.59
CA GLY A 114 -12.58 8.05 31.26
C GLY A 114 -14.06 8.38 31.10
N PHE A 115 -14.36 9.46 30.39
CA PHE A 115 -15.70 9.90 30.04
C PHE A 115 -15.86 10.00 28.53
N VAL A 116 -17.02 9.60 28.04
CA VAL A 116 -17.44 9.69 26.65
C VAL A 116 -18.46 10.82 26.56
N VAL A 117 -18.14 11.87 25.80
CA VAL A 117 -19.06 12.97 25.51
C VAL A 117 -19.58 12.79 24.09
N ALA A 118 -20.86 12.43 23.94
CA ALA A 118 -21.54 12.38 22.67
C ALA A 118 -21.92 13.80 22.24
N ILE A 119 -21.46 14.21 21.06
CA ILE A 119 -21.68 15.56 20.52
C ILE A 119 -22.28 15.48 19.12
N ARG A 120 -23.15 16.44 18.81
CA ARG A 120 -23.78 16.64 17.51
C ARG A 120 -23.49 18.05 17.03
N SER A 121 -22.86 18.18 15.87
CA SER A 121 -22.56 19.47 15.25
C SER A 121 -23.75 20.00 14.46
N GLY A 122 -23.93 21.32 14.53
CA GLY A 122 -24.84 22.13 13.72
C GLY A 122 -24.06 22.86 12.61
N PRO A 123 -24.47 24.07 12.18
CA PRO A 123 -23.77 24.89 11.18
C PRO A 123 -22.31 25.20 11.51
N ALA A 124 -21.54 25.53 10.47
CA ALA A 124 -20.15 25.94 10.53
C ALA A 124 -19.91 27.06 11.56
N GLY A 125 -18.89 26.90 12.40
CA GLY A 125 -18.56 27.89 13.42
C GLY A 125 -17.59 27.35 14.46
N LEU A 126 -17.10 28.24 15.30
CA LEU A 126 -16.28 27.86 16.45
C LEU A 126 -17.20 27.71 17.67
N ALA A 127 -17.24 26.53 18.28
CA ALA A 127 -17.98 26.25 19.49
C ALA A 127 -17.03 26.05 20.68
N PRO A 128 -16.91 27.02 21.60
CA PRO A 128 -16.18 26.83 22.84
C PRO A 128 -16.89 25.79 23.70
N LEU A 129 -16.13 24.84 24.24
CA LEU A 129 -16.61 23.76 25.07
C LEU A 129 -16.14 23.95 26.51
N ARG A 130 -17.08 23.84 27.44
CA ARG A 130 -16.84 23.91 28.88
C ARG A 130 -16.99 22.52 29.49
N LEU A 131 -15.88 21.98 29.98
CA LEU A 131 -15.83 20.71 30.71
C LEU A 131 -15.72 20.99 32.21
N ARG A 132 -16.58 20.36 33.00
CA ARG A 132 -16.58 20.44 34.47
C ARG A 132 -16.51 19.04 35.05
N LEU A 133 -15.45 18.76 35.81
CA LEU A 133 -15.34 17.56 36.63
C LEU A 133 -15.95 17.86 38.00
N LEU A 134 -16.99 17.11 38.36
CA LEU A 134 -17.68 17.22 39.65
C LEU A 134 -17.46 15.95 40.46
N ASP A 135 -17.23 16.10 41.76
CA ASP A 135 -17.22 14.99 42.72
C ASP A 135 -18.28 15.26 43.80
N ARG A 136 -19.32 14.41 43.87
CA ARG A 136 -20.43 14.52 44.85
C ARG A 136 -20.97 15.96 45.02
N HIS A 137 -21.12 16.67 43.89
CA HIS A 137 -21.55 18.08 43.76
C HIS A 137 -20.51 19.17 44.01
N ARG A 138 -19.27 18.83 44.40
CA ARG A 138 -18.16 19.78 44.48
C ARG A 138 -17.45 19.88 43.13
N LEU A 139 -17.23 21.11 42.66
CA LEU A 139 -16.45 21.34 41.44
C LEU A 139 -14.96 21.05 41.73
N VAL A 140 -14.39 20.07 41.02
CA VAL A 140 -12.99 19.67 41.15
C VAL A 140 -12.13 20.45 40.16
N GLU A 141 -12.54 20.46 38.89
CA GLU A 141 -11.82 21.14 37.82
C GLU A 141 -12.80 21.65 36.77
N GLU A 142 -12.55 22.85 36.26
CA GLU A 142 -13.28 23.42 35.13
C GLU A 142 -12.29 23.83 34.03
N ARG A 143 -12.53 23.37 32.80
CA ARG A 143 -11.76 23.74 31.61
C ARG A 143 -12.69 24.29 30.53
N GLY A 144 -12.50 25.55 30.18
CA GLY A 144 -13.22 26.25 29.09
C GLY A 144 -12.35 26.61 27.88
N GLU A 145 -11.09 26.15 27.87
CA GLU A 145 -10.11 26.43 26.83
C GLU A 145 -10.25 25.53 25.60
N PHE A 146 -11.12 24.51 25.66
CA PHE A 146 -11.40 23.63 24.54
C PHE A 146 -12.30 24.30 23.53
N ARG A 147 -11.92 24.24 22.25
CA ARG A 147 -12.70 24.80 21.16
C ARG A 147 -12.96 23.71 20.13
N VAL A 148 -14.22 23.53 19.77
CA VAL A 148 -14.61 22.64 18.68
C VAL A 148 -14.88 23.49 17.46
N ARG A 149 -14.02 23.38 16.45
CA ARG A 149 -14.22 24.05 15.18
C ARG A 149 -15.12 23.17 14.32
N VAL A 150 -16.37 23.59 14.17
CA VAL A 150 -17.28 22.99 13.22
C VAL A 150 -16.95 23.58 11.86
N LEU A 151 -16.28 22.79 11.04
CA LEU A 151 -15.94 23.19 9.69
C LEU A 151 -17.21 23.08 8.83
N PRO A 152 -17.49 24.07 7.96
CA PRO A 152 -18.56 23.95 6.99
C PRO A 152 -18.39 22.64 6.25
N GLY A 153 -19.51 22.03 5.88
CA GLY A 153 -19.54 20.91 4.96
C GLY A 153 -19.09 21.34 3.56
N GLU A 154 -17.87 21.87 3.44
CA GLU A 154 -17.16 21.85 2.19
C GLU A 154 -16.58 20.44 2.07
N GLU A 155 -17.21 19.64 1.21
CA GLU A 155 -16.43 19.17 0.09
C GLU A 155 -16.11 20.42 -0.75
N PRO A 156 -14.91 21.02 -0.67
CA PRO A 156 -14.38 21.51 -1.91
C PRO A 156 -14.20 20.26 -2.77
N GLU A 157 -14.75 20.27 -3.97
CA GLU A 157 -14.25 19.45 -5.07
C GLU A 157 -12.77 19.80 -5.27
N HIS A 158 -11.90 19.28 -4.41
CA HIS A 158 -10.49 19.10 -4.68
C HIS A 158 -10.35 17.66 -5.16
N PRO A 159 -9.66 17.45 -6.28
CA PRO A 159 -9.98 16.39 -7.22
C PRO A 159 -9.76 15.03 -6.56
N GLY A 160 -10.86 14.44 -6.08
CA GLY A 160 -10.89 13.03 -5.77
C GLY A 160 -10.60 12.22 -7.04
N LEU A 161 -10.47 10.90 -6.89
CA LEU A 161 -10.33 9.94 -7.99
C LEU A 161 -11.38 10.06 -9.12
N GLY A 162 -12.41 10.91 -8.98
CA GLY A 162 -13.19 11.43 -10.12
C GLY A 162 -12.30 11.95 -11.25
N HIS A 163 -11.22 12.69 -10.95
CA HIS A 163 -10.24 13.12 -11.95
C HIS A 163 -9.36 11.97 -12.48
N PHE A 164 -9.22 10.87 -11.73
CA PHE A 164 -8.58 9.63 -12.21
C PHE A 164 -9.46 8.97 -13.27
N SER A 165 -10.77 8.87 -13.01
CA SER A 165 -11.74 8.33 -13.96
C SER A 165 -12.13 9.29 -15.09
N GLU A 166 -11.98 10.60 -14.93
CA GLU A 166 -12.32 11.60 -15.96
C GLU A 166 -11.15 11.95 -16.87
N ASN A 167 -9.95 11.44 -16.56
CA ASN A 167 -8.79 11.70 -17.39
C ASN A 167 -8.92 10.96 -18.74
N PRO A 168 -8.93 11.67 -19.88
CA PRO A 168 -9.06 11.04 -21.20
C PRO A 168 -7.90 10.07 -21.48
N LEU A 169 -6.73 10.31 -20.88
CA LEU A 169 -5.58 9.42 -20.95
C LEU A 169 -5.84 8.06 -20.30
N LEU A 170 -6.59 7.98 -19.20
CA LEU A 170 -6.91 6.70 -18.57
C LEU A 170 -7.78 5.84 -19.50
N TYR A 171 -8.79 6.43 -20.12
CA TYR A 171 -9.64 5.76 -21.11
C TYR A 171 -8.87 5.31 -22.34
N ALA A 172 -7.88 6.10 -22.79
CA ALA A 172 -7.01 5.70 -23.90
C ALA A 172 -6.06 4.55 -23.52
N LEU A 173 -5.56 4.51 -22.29
CA LEU A 173 -4.67 3.45 -21.80
C LEU A 173 -5.40 2.13 -21.56
N LEU A 174 -6.69 2.15 -21.20
CA LEU A 174 -7.41 0.95 -20.79
C LEU A 174 -7.49 -0.13 -21.90
N PRO A 175 -7.86 0.17 -23.17
CA PRO A 175 -7.79 -0.79 -24.26
C PRO A 175 -6.37 -1.29 -24.51
N LEU A 176 -5.37 -0.40 -24.40
CA LEU A 176 -3.97 -0.76 -24.58
C LEU A 176 -3.50 -1.76 -23.51
N ILE A 177 -3.90 -1.56 -22.25
CA ILE A 177 -3.66 -2.51 -21.15
C ILE A 177 -4.31 -3.85 -21.46
N PHE A 178 -5.56 -3.86 -21.92
CA PHE A 178 -6.29 -5.08 -22.25
C PHE A 178 -5.59 -5.87 -23.35
N VAL A 179 -5.23 -5.20 -24.46
CA VAL A 179 -4.52 -5.85 -25.58
C VAL A 179 -3.14 -6.32 -25.16
N ASN A 180 -2.41 -5.55 -24.35
CA ASN A 180 -1.10 -5.96 -23.84
C ASN A 180 -1.21 -7.19 -22.93
N LYS A 181 -2.18 -7.25 -22.01
CA LYS A 181 -2.43 -8.43 -21.18
C LYS A 181 -2.83 -9.65 -22.00
N CYS A 182 -3.64 -9.45 -23.04
CA CYS A 182 -3.96 -10.49 -24.02
C CYS A 182 -2.70 -11.00 -24.73
N ALA A 183 -1.81 -10.09 -25.14
CA ALA A 183 -0.53 -10.48 -25.73
C ALA A 183 0.36 -11.28 -24.76
N PHE A 184 0.38 -10.93 -23.47
CA PHE A 184 1.04 -11.74 -22.44
C PHE A 184 0.38 -13.11 -22.25
N GLY A 185 -0.94 -13.22 -22.41
CA GLY A 185 -1.64 -14.50 -22.44
C GLY A 185 -1.15 -15.44 -23.56
N CYS A 186 -0.76 -14.89 -24.71
CA CYS A 186 -0.13 -15.67 -25.79
C CYS A 186 1.27 -16.21 -25.44
N LYS A 187 1.92 -15.64 -24.42
CA LYS A 187 3.24 -16.04 -23.92
C LYS A 187 3.17 -17.18 -22.90
N VAL A 188 1.97 -17.51 -22.39
CA VAL A 188 1.76 -18.57 -21.39
C VAL A 188 2.00 -19.95 -22.00
N GLU A 189 2.79 -20.77 -21.32
CA GLU A 189 3.13 -22.14 -21.72
C GLU A 189 2.42 -23.17 -20.83
N LEU A 190 1.69 -24.11 -21.45
CA LEU A 190 0.91 -25.11 -20.70
C LEU A 190 1.81 -26.07 -19.91
N GLU A 191 3.00 -26.35 -20.42
CA GLU A 191 4.00 -27.20 -19.76
C GLU A 191 4.49 -26.54 -18.47
N ALA A 192 4.86 -25.26 -18.53
CA ALA A 192 5.23 -24.47 -17.36
C ALA A 192 4.10 -24.41 -16.31
N LEU A 193 2.82 -24.31 -16.72
CA LEU A 193 1.68 -24.40 -15.80
C LEU A 193 1.57 -25.78 -15.14
N ARG A 194 1.79 -26.85 -15.91
CA ARG A 194 1.77 -28.23 -15.39
C ARG A 194 2.90 -28.47 -14.40
N ASP A 195 4.09 -27.97 -14.68
CA ASP A 195 5.24 -28.09 -13.79
C ASP A 195 5.05 -27.27 -12.52
N LEU A 196 4.44 -26.09 -12.63
CA LEU A 196 4.04 -25.31 -11.46
C LEU A 196 3.02 -26.04 -10.57
N ALA A 197 2.06 -26.75 -11.17
CA ALA A 197 1.10 -27.56 -10.42
C ALA A 197 1.77 -28.73 -9.68
N ARG A 198 2.87 -29.28 -10.21
CA ARG A 198 3.66 -30.34 -9.57
C ARG A 198 4.59 -29.80 -8.49
N GLN A 199 5.18 -28.62 -8.72
CA GLN A 199 6.16 -28.00 -7.83
C GLN A 199 5.76 -26.54 -7.54
N PRO A 200 4.80 -26.31 -6.61
CA PRO A 200 4.28 -24.97 -6.32
C PRO A 200 5.21 -24.11 -5.46
N HIS A 201 6.45 -24.56 -5.18
CA HIS A 201 7.40 -23.87 -4.31
C HIS A 201 7.56 -22.37 -4.65
N PRO A 202 7.72 -21.94 -5.92
CA PRO A 202 7.89 -20.52 -6.23
C PRO A 202 6.65 -19.69 -5.87
N VAL A 203 5.44 -20.23 -6.07
CA VAL A 203 4.18 -19.57 -5.70
C VAL A 203 4.04 -19.45 -4.19
N LEU A 204 4.35 -20.52 -3.46
CA LEU A 204 4.30 -20.51 -1.98
C LEU A 204 5.27 -19.48 -1.41
N LEU A 205 6.48 -19.37 -1.97
CA LEU A 205 7.44 -18.33 -1.61
C LEU A 205 6.91 -16.92 -1.90
N GLY A 206 6.24 -16.73 -3.04
CA GLY A 206 5.59 -15.45 -3.37
C GLY A 206 4.53 -15.06 -2.35
N ILE A 207 3.62 -15.98 -2.01
CA ILE A 207 2.56 -15.75 -1.02
C ILE A 207 3.18 -15.45 0.36
N LEU A 208 4.18 -16.23 0.78
CA LEU A 208 4.89 -16.00 2.04
C LEU A 208 5.59 -14.63 2.05
N GLY A 209 6.28 -14.27 0.97
CA GLY A 209 6.92 -12.97 0.81
C GLY A 209 5.91 -11.83 0.90
N GLN A 210 4.88 -11.86 0.06
CA GLN A 210 3.90 -10.78 -0.11
C GLN A 210 2.95 -10.59 1.09
N PHE A 211 2.54 -11.67 1.76
CA PHE A 211 1.51 -11.57 2.80
C PHE A 211 2.01 -11.82 4.22
N VAL A 212 3.28 -12.21 4.40
CA VAL A 212 3.88 -12.36 5.74
C VAL A 212 5.07 -11.44 5.92
N ALA A 213 6.08 -11.55 5.06
CA ALA A 213 7.32 -10.81 5.24
C ALA A 213 7.21 -9.33 4.86
N MET A 214 6.58 -9.00 3.73
CA MET A 214 6.40 -7.62 3.28
C MET A 214 5.52 -6.80 4.25
N PRO A 215 4.37 -7.28 4.76
CA PRO A 215 3.59 -6.54 5.74
C PRO A 215 4.34 -6.28 7.03
N LEU A 216 5.10 -7.28 7.49
CA LEU A 216 5.98 -7.13 8.66
C LEU A 216 7.02 -6.05 8.41
N TYR A 217 7.65 -6.05 7.23
CA TYR A 217 8.59 -5.01 6.82
C TYR A 217 7.93 -3.62 6.83
N GLY A 218 6.74 -3.48 6.21
CA GLY A 218 5.98 -2.23 6.21
C GLY A 218 5.67 -1.72 7.62
N TYR A 219 5.31 -2.62 8.54
CA TYR A 219 5.10 -2.30 9.94
C TYR A 219 6.38 -1.83 10.63
N LEU A 220 7.49 -2.58 10.47
CA LEU A 220 8.78 -2.20 11.06
C LEU A 220 9.28 -0.85 10.55
N MET A 221 9.15 -0.59 9.24
CA MET A 221 9.51 0.72 8.66
C MET A 221 8.61 1.83 9.18
N SER A 222 7.32 1.55 9.40
CA SER A 222 6.41 2.55 9.98
C SER A 222 6.81 2.96 11.40
N LEU A 223 7.35 2.02 12.19
CA LEU A 223 7.90 2.30 13.52
C LEU A 223 9.24 3.04 13.43
N ALA A 224 10.17 2.53 12.60
CA ALA A 224 11.52 3.07 12.46
C ALA A 224 11.50 4.55 12.02
N PHE A 225 10.59 4.90 11.10
CA PHE A 225 10.42 6.26 10.61
C PHE A 225 9.39 7.10 11.38
N ALA A 226 8.85 6.57 12.48
CA ALA A 226 7.82 7.20 13.31
C ALA A 226 6.66 7.77 12.48
N LEU A 227 6.14 6.96 11.55
CA LEU A 227 5.10 7.40 10.63
C LEU A 227 3.77 7.61 11.38
N PRO A 228 3.03 8.69 11.07
CA PRO A 228 1.66 8.86 11.55
C PRO A 228 0.78 7.65 11.21
N LYS A 229 -0.16 7.30 12.09
CA LYS A 229 -0.97 6.06 11.99
C LYS A 229 -1.61 5.85 10.62
N ALA A 230 -2.12 6.91 10.00
CA ALA A 230 -2.74 6.82 8.66
C ALA A 230 -1.72 6.41 7.57
N LEU A 231 -0.52 6.99 7.58
CA LEU A 231 0.56 6.64 6.66
C LEU A 231 1.15 5.26 6.95
N ALA A 232 1.28 4.90 8.23
CA ALA A 232 1.70 3.57 8.66
C ALA A 232 0.75 2.49 8.12
N LEU A 233 -0.57 2.70 8.26
CA LEU A 233 -1.58 1.83 7.65
C LEU A 233 -1.51 1.84 6.13
N GLY A 234 -1.32 3.00 5.51
CA GLY A 234 -1.10 3.11 4.08
C GLY A 234 0.04 2.21 3.59
N LEU A 235 1.20 2.31 4.25
CA LEU A 235 2.40 1.54 3.92
C LEU A 235 2.20 0.04 4.15
N VAL A 236 1.60 -0.37 5.28
CA VAL A 236 1.33 -1.77 5.58
C VAL A 236 0.34 -2.39 4.58
N VAL A 237 -0.72 -1.65 4.22
CA VAL A 237 -1.70 -2.10 3.23
C VAL A 237 -1.04 -2.23 1.85
N THR A 238 -0.16 -1.30 1.48
CA THR A 238 0.68 -1.46 0.28
C THR A 238 1.53 -2.72 0.36
N CYS A 239 2.17 -2.93 1.51
CA CYS A 239 3.03 -4.09 1.76
C CYS A 239 2.29 -5.43 1.90
N SER A 240 0.97 -5.40 1.99
CA SER A 240 0.11 -6.58 2.03
C SER A 240 -0.55 -6.84 0.69
N SER A 241 -0.23 -6.06 -0.35
CA SER A 241 -0.87 -6.19 -1.64
C SER A 241 -0.21 -7.31 -2.46
N PRO A 242 -0.99 -7.99 -3.33
CA PRO A 242 -0.45 -9.00 -4.24
C PRO A 242 0.51 -8.38 -5.26
N GLY A 243 1.10 -9.23 -6.11
CA GLY A 243 1.96 -8.80 -7.21
C GLY A 243 1.31 -7.73 -8.09
N GLY A 244 2.09 -6.71 -8.46
CA GLY A 244 1.65 -5.56 -9.26
C GLY A 244 1.49 -5.88 -10.74
N GLY A 245 0.64 -5.12 -11.43
CA GLY A 245 0.29 -5.35 -12.85
C GLY A 245 1.44 -5.22 -13.88
N GLY A 246 2.65 -4.85 -13.45
CA GLY A 246 3.86 -4.79 -14.28
C GLY A 246 4.88 -5.91 -14.01
N GLY A 247 4.68 -6.76 -13.00
CA GLY A 247 5.67 -7.77 -12.58
C GLY A 247 6.06 -8.76 -13.68
N TYR A 248 5.06 -9.29 -14.40
CA TYR A 248 5.30 -10.20 -15.53
C TYR A 248 6.01 -9.53 -16.73
N LEU A 249 5.85 -8.22 -16.91
CA LEU A 249 6.58 -7.47 -17.94
C LEU A 249 8.05 -7.33 -17.56
N TYR A 250 8.33 -6.93 -16.32
CA TYR A 250 9.70 -6.84 -15.86
C TYR A 250 10.38 -8.22 -15.85
N SER A 251 9.63 -9.27 -15.51
CA SER A 251 10.11 -10.65 -15.64
C SER A 251 10.49 -10.96 -17.09
N LEU A 252 9.67 -10.59 -18.07
CA LEU A 252 10.02 -10.74 -19.49
C LEU A 252 11.31 -9.97 -19.87
N LEU A 253 11.46 -8.73 -19.41
CA LEU A 253 12.60 -7.87 -19.77
C LEU A 253 13.91 -8.28 -19.09
N LEU A 254 13.84 -8.86 -17.89
CA LEU A 254 14.99 -9.28 -17.09
C LEU A 254 15.30 -10.78 -17.23
N GLY A 255 14.61 -11.49 -18.14
CA GLY A 255 14.82 -12.91 -18.40
C GLY A 255 14.37 -13.84 -17.26
N GLY A 256 13.29 -13.47 -16.57
CA GLY A 256 12.51 -14.35 -15.71
C GLY A 256 11.49 -15.17 -16.50
N ASP A 257 10.81 -16.08 -15.80
CA ASP A 257 9.70 -16.86 -16.33
C ASP A 257 8.39 -16.05 -16.26
N VAL A 258 7.79 -15.82 -17.44
CA VAL A 258 6.56 -15.04 -17.60
C VAL A 258 5.31 -15.84 -17.20
N THR A 259 5.28 -17.14 -17.49
CA THR A 259 4.16 -18.02 -17.13
C THR A 259 4.05 -18.12 -15.61
N LEU A 260 5.19 -18.29 -14.95
CA LEU A 260 5.29 -18.28 -13.50
C LEU A 260 4.85 -16.93 -12.92
N ALA A 261 5.32 -15.80 -13.48
CA ALA A 261 4.96 -14.47 -13.00
C ALA A 261 3.44 -14.25 -13.04
N ILE A 262 2.82 -14.55 -14.19
CA ILE A 262 1.36 -14.45 -14.36
C ILE A 262 0.63 -15.33 -13.35
N SER A 263 1.08 -16.56 -13.16
CA SER A 263 0.47 -17.51 -12.23
C SER A 263 0.57 -17.03 -10.77
N MET A 264 1.74 -16.54 -10.38
CA MET A 264 1.97 -15.94 -9.06
C MET A 264 1.09 -14.71 -8.84
N THR A 265 0.99 -13.80 -9.80
CA THR A 265 0.12 -12.62 -9.71
C THR A 265 -1.36 -13.04 -9.54
N LEU A 266 -1.85 -14.01 -10.32
CA LEU A 266 -3.24 -14.46 -10.23
C LEU A 266 -3.53 -15.13 -8.89
N LEU A 267 -2.68 -16.08 -8.46
CA LEU A 267 -2.86 -16.81 -7.21
C LEU A 267 -2.71 -15.90 -5.99
N SER A 268 -1.75 -14.97 -6.00
CA SER A 268 -1.62 -13.96 -4.95
C SER A 268 -2.81 -13.01 -4.92
N THR A 269 -3.37 -12.61 -6.08
CA THR A 269 -4.56 -11.75 -6.12
C THR A 269 -5.79 -12.47 -5.52
N VAL A 270 -5.94 -13.77 -5.76
CA VAL A 270 -6.95 -14.59 -5.09
C VAL A 270 -6.69 -14.64 -3.58
N ALA A 271 -5.45 -14.93 -3.17
CA ALA A 271 -5.05 -14.98 -1.76
C ALA A 271 -5.27 -13.63 -1.04
N ALA A 272 -5.10 -12.51 -1.75
CA ALA A 272 -5.32 -11.17 -1.23
C ALA A 272 -6.74 -10.95 -0.70
N ALA A 273 -7.75 -11.65 -1.25
CA ALA A 273 -9.13 -11.56 -0.77
C ALA A 273 -9.27 -11.92 0.72
N GLY A 274 -8.45 -12.85 1.23
CA GLY A 274 -8.43 -13.22 2.64
C GLY A 274 -7.24 -12.65 3.42
N LEU A 275 -6.04 -12.61 2.79
CA LEU A 275 -4.81 -12.25 3.48
C LEU A 275 -4.62 -10.73 3.66
N MET A 276 -5.07 -9.88 2.71
CA MET A 276 -5.01 -8.42 2.92
C MET A 276 -5.84 -7.98 4.14
N PRO A 277 -7.10 -8.41 4.29
CA PRO A 277 -7.91 -8.09 5.48
C PRO A 277 -7.28 -8.58 6.78
N LEU A 278 -6.75 -9.81 6.77
CA LEU A 278 -6.14 -10.42 7.94
C LEU A 278 -4.90 -9.64 8.39
N SER A 279 -4.01 -9.33 7.45
CA SER A 279 -2.83 -8.49 7.69
C SER A 279 -3.24 -7.11 8.22
N SER A 280 -4.18 -6.46 7.53
CA SER A 280 -4.75 -5.17 7.90
C SER A 280 -5.32 -5.14 9.32
N ALA A 281 -6.10 -6.15 9.71
CA ALA A 281 -6.66 -6.25 11.06
C ALA A 281 -5.56 -6.45 12.13
N LEU A 282 -4.59 -7.33 11.86
CA LEU A 282 -3.47 -7.61 12.76
C LEU A 282 -2.63 -6.35 13.01
N TYR A 283 -2.17 -5.70 11.95
CA TYR A 283 -1.30 -4.53 12.06
C TYR A 283 -2.07 -3.26 12.46
N GLY A 284 -3.37 -3.16 12.14
CA GLY A 284 -4.22 -2.09 12.65
C GLY A 284 -4.38 -2.16 14.17
N TRP A 285 -4.56 -3.36 14.71
CA TRP A 285 -4.53 -3.58 16.16
C TRP A 285 -3.17 -3.22 16.76
N LEU A 286 -2.08 -3.70 16.16
CA LEU A 286 -0.71 -3.48 16.65
C LEU A 286 -0.29 -2.00 16.61
N LEU A 287 -0.75 -1.23 15.64
CA LEU A 287 -0.55 0.21 15.53
C LEU A 287 -1.51 1.03 16.42
N SER A 288 -2.37 0.38 17.20
CA SER A 288 -3.44 1.02 17.99
C SER A 288 -4.27 1.99 17.15
N ALA A 289 -4.54 1.61 15.90
CA ALA A 289 -5.41 2.32 15.00
C ALA A 289 -6.74 1.57 14.97
N HIS A 290 -7.69 1.96 15.82
CA HIS A 290 -9.00 1.31 15.95
C HIS A 290 -9.94 1.62 14.78
N GLN A 291 -9.41 1.69 13.56
CA GLN A 291 -10.20 1.88 12.36
C GLN A 291 -10.43 0.52 11.70
N SER A 292 -11.70 0.17 11.55
CA SER A 292 -12.11 -1.02 10.80
C SER A 292 -11.85 -0.77 9.32
N LEU A 293 -10.74 -1.26 8.80
CA LEU A 293 -10.45 -1.22 7.36
C LEU A 293 -11.47 -2.09 6.62
N HIS A 294 -12.21 -1.49 5.70
CA HIS A 294 -13.28 -2.14 4.97
C HIS A 294 -12.68 -2.91 3.79
N VAL A 295 -12.93 -4.21 3.73
CA VAL A 295 -12.36 -5.05 2.67
C VAL A 295 -13.09 -4.79 1.36
N PRO A 296 -12.41 -4.30 0.30
CA PRO A 296 -13.07 -4.05 -0.95
C PRO A 296 -13.10 -5.33 -1.79
N PHE A 297 -13.85 -6.34 -1.37
CA PHE A 297 -13.96 -7.63 -2.07
C PHE A 297 -14.31 -7.44 -3.56
N ALA A 298 -15.21 -6.50 -3.86
CA ALA A 298 -15.57 -6.14 -5.23
C ALA A 298 -14.39 -5.58 -6.04
N LYS A 299 -13.47 -4.82 -5.42
CA LYS A 299 -12.27 -4.30 -6.11
C LYS A 299 -11.22 -5.39 -6.30
N ILE A 300 -11.01 -6.25 -5.30
CA ILE A 300 -10.11 -7.40 -5.43
C ILE A 300 -10.59 -8.32 -6.55
N LEU A 301 -11.89 -8.63 -6.60
CA LEU A 301 -12.51 -9.39 -7.68
C LEU A 301 -12.37 -8.66 -9.03
N ALA A 302 -12.64 -7.36 -9.08
CA ALA A 302 -12.47 -6.58 -10.31
C ALA A 302 -11.02 -6.58 -10.81
N THR A 303 -10.03 -6.43 -9.92
CA THR A 303 -8.60 -6.53 -10.26
C THR A 303 -8.25 -7.92 -10.77
N LEU A 304 -8.74 -8.98 -10.11
CA LEU A 304 -8.54 -10.36 -10.55
C LEU A 304 -9.13 -10.57 -11.95
N LEU A 305 -10.38 -10.19 -12.19
CA LEU A 305 -11.04 -10.33 -13.48
C LEU A 305 -10.34 -9.49 -14.56
N PHE A 306 -9.90 -8.28 -14.23
CA PHE A 306 -9.18 -7.39 -15.15
C PHE A 306 -7.82 -7.96 -15.57
N ILE A 307 -7.21 -8.84 -14.77
CA ILE A 307 -6.00 -9.57 -15.14
C ILE A 307 -6.34 -10.88 -15.85
N ALA A 308 -7.22 -11.70 -15.25
CA ALA A 308 -7.52 -13.06 -15.68
C ALA A 308 -8.23 -13.13 -17.04
N VAL A 309 -9.20 -12.25 -17.29
CA VAL A 309 -9.99 -12.25 -18.53
C VAL A 309 -9.11 -12.01 -19.77
N PRO A 310 -8.33 -10.92 -19.89
CA PRO A 310 -7.50 -10.71 -21.07
C PRO A 310 -6.41 -11.78 -21.22
N ILE A 311 -5.80 -12.24 -20.13
CA ILE A 311 -4.77 -13.30 -20.20
C ILE A 311 -5.37 -14.61 -20.72
N SER A 312 -6.55 -15.00 -20.22
CA SER A 312 -7.28 -16.19 -20.68
C SER A 312 -7.67 -16.08 -22.15
N ALA A 313 -8.12 -14.89 -22.57
CA ALA A 313 -8.39 -14.60 -23.98
C ALA A 313 -7.13 -14.76 -24.84
N GLY A 314 -5.98 -14.26 -24.38
CA GLY A 314 -4.69 -14.43 -25.03
C GLY A 314 -4.27 -15.89 -25.19
N LEU A 315 -4.43 -16.68 -24.13
CA LEU A 315 -4.18 -18.12 -24.18
C LEU A 315 -5.09 -18.83 -25.19
N LEU A 316 -6.38 -18.46 -25.24
CA LEU A 316 -7.31 -19.00 -26.23
C LEU A 316 -6.93 -18.60 -27.66
N VAL A 317 -6.50 -17.35 -27.87
CA VAL A 317 -6.00 -16.84 -29.16
C VAL A 317 -4.75 -17.61 -29.59
N LYS A 318 -3.82 -17.91 -28.68
CA LYS A 318 -2.67 -18.78 -28.96
C LYS A 318 -3.09 -20.14 -29.51
N CYS A 319 -4.08 -20.77 -28.90
CA CYS A 319 -4.56 -22.10 -29.29
C CYS A 319 -5.35 -22.11 -30.59
N LYS A 320 -6.17 -21.08 -30.86
CA LYS A 320 -7.12 -21.06 -31.98
C LYS A 320 -6.63 -20.27 -33.20
N LEU A 321 -5.83 -19.23 -32.99
CA LEU A 321 -5.45 -18.23 -34.01
C LEU A 321 -3.93 -17.93 -33.94
N PRO A 322 -3.06 -18.88 -34.31
CA PRO A 322 -1.60 -18.75 -34.14
C PRO A 322 -1.01 -17.57 -34.92
N ARG A 323 -1.63 -17.16 -36.03
CA ARG A 323 -1.22 -15.97 -36.80
C ARG A 323 -1.41 -14.68 -36.00
N VAL A 324 -2.55 -14.55 -35.32
CA VAL A 324 -2.87 -13.39 -34.45
C VAL A 324 -1.98 -13.41 -33.22
N ALA A 325 -1.74 -14.59 -32.64
CA ALA A 325 -0.85 -14.75 -31.49
C ALA A 325 0.56 -14.23 -31.81
N ARG A 326 1.13 -14.57 -32.97
CA ARG A 326 2.44 -14.05 -33.39
C ARG A 326 2.47 -12.52 -33.48
N LEU A 327 1.41 -11.91 -34.02
CA LEU A 327 1.30 -10.45 -34.07
C LEU A 327 1.26 -9.85 -32.66
N LEU A 328 0.42 -10.40 -31.78
CA LEU A 328 0.32 -9.93 -30.40
C LEU A 328 1.66 -10.04 -29.64
N LEU A 329 2.39 -11.13 -29.84
CA LEU A 329 3.72 -11.32 -29.23
C LEU A 329 4.71 -10.21 -29.62
N LEU A 330 4.67 -9.74 -30.88
CA LEU A 330 5.49 -8.62 -31.35
C LEU A 330 5.08 -7.29 -30.69
N LEU A 331 3.81 -7.13 -30.34
CA LEU A 331 3.27 -5.91 -29.72
C LEU A 331 3.51 -5.81 -28.21
N ILE A 332 3.92 -6.90 -27.54
CA ILE A 332 4.14 -6.91 -26.08
C ILE A 332 5.08 -5.78 -25.66
N LYS A 333 6.28 -5.71 -26.24
CA LYS A 333 7.31 -4.74 -25.85
C LYS A 333 6.89 -3.28 -26.11
N PRO A 334 6.45 -2.88 -27.32
CA PRO A 334 6.08 -1.49 -27.57
C PRO A 334 4.88 -1.04 -26.73
N PHE A 335 3.86 -1.90 -26.57
CA PHE A 335 2.69 -1.55 -25.75
C PHE A 335 3.07 -1.46 -24.29
N SER A 336 3.86 -2.40 -23.79
CA SER A 336 4.36 -2.37 -22.42
C SER A 336 5.19 -1.12 -22.12
N PHE A 337 6.06 -0.70 -23.03
CA PHE A 337 6.83 0.54 -22.89
C PHE A 337 5.93 1.77 -22.89
N ALA A 338 4.96 1.84 -23.82
CA ALA A 338 3.96 2.91 -23.86
C ALA A 338 3.12 2.97 -22.57
N LEU A 339 2.75 1.82 -22.00
CA LEU A 339 2.02 1.74 -20.75
C LEU A 339 2.85 2.18 -19.54
N ILE A 340 4.14 1.82 -19.47
CA ILE A 340 5.02 2.30 -18.40
C ILE A 340 5.17 3.82 -18.49
N LEU A 341 5.47 4.37 -19.68
CA LEU A 341 5.63 5.81 -19.86
C LEU A 341 4.32 6.57 -19.61
N GLY A 342 3.20 6.08 -20.16
CA GLY A 342 1.88 6.67 -19.93
C GLY A 342 1.47 6.63 -18.47
N GLY A 343 1.75 5.51 -17.78
CA GLY A 343 1.52 5.36 -16.34
C GLY A 343 2.38 6.31 -15.51
N LEU A 344 3.68 6.45 -15.84
CA LEU A 344 4.59 7.36 -15.16
C LEU A 344 4.20 8.83 -15.38
N PHE A 345 3.82 9.19 -16.61
CA PHE A 345 3.33 10.51 -16.95
C PHE A 345 2.06 10.86 -16.16
N MET A 346 1.11 9.92 -16.11
CA MET A 346 -0.12 10.07 -15.35
C MET A 346 0.15 10.18 -13.85
N ALA A 347 1.06 9.37 -13.33
CA ALA A 347 1.49 9.43 -11.94
C ALA A 347 2.20 10.77 -11.64
N TYR A 348 3.05 11.29 -12.51
CA TYR A 348 3.66 12.60 -12.29
C TYR A 348 2.62 13.73 -12.26
N HIS A 349 1.73 13.77 -13.25
CA HIS A 349 0.71 14.81 -13.36
C HIS A 349 -0.27 14.82 -12.19
N MET A 350 -0.71 13.65 -11.73
CA MET A 350 -1.67 13.55 -10.61
C MET A 350 -0.99 13.51 -9.24
N GLY A 351 0.22 12.95 -9.20
CA GLY A 351 1.01 12.78 -8.00
C GLY A 351 1.49 14.08 -7.40
N ALA A 352 1.62 15.15 -8.20
CA ALA A 352 1.95 16.48 -7.71
C ALA A 352 0.98 16.96 -6.60
N PHE A 353 -0.30 16.57 -6.66
CA PHE A 353 -1.29 16.88 -5.63
C PHE A 353 -1.16 15.96 -4.41
N ILE A 354 -1.06 14.64 -4.62
CA ILE A 354 -0.99 13.66 -3.53
C ILE A 354 0.32 13.80 -2.74
N LEU A 355 1.42 14.11 -3.43
CA LEU A 355 2.76 14.29 -2.86
C LEU A 355 3.01 15.72 -2.36
N ALA A 356 2.03 16.62 -2.46
CA ALA A 356 2.10 17.91 -1.79
C ALA A 356 2.29 17.67 -0.27
N ASP A 357 3.24 18.37 0.32
CA ASP A 357 3.62 18.23 1.73
C ASP A 357 4.06 16.82 2.17
N VAL A 358 4.52 15.97 1.23
CA VAL A 358 5.02 14.64 1.60
C VAL A 358 6.27 14.77 2.46
N ARG A 359 6.25 14.12 3.63
CA ARG A 359 7.38 14.16 4.55
C ARG A 359 8.50 13.24 4.05
N PRO A 360 9.79 13.64 4.15
CA PRO A 360 10.93 12.81 3.73
C PRO A 360 10.94 11.38 4.28
N PRO A 361 10.55 11.10 5.54
CA PRO A 361 10.49 9.73 6.07
C PRO A 361 9.54 8.80 5.28
N VAL A 362 8.43 9.33 4.73
CA VAL A 362 7.50 8.53 3.91
C VAL A 362 8.14 8.17 2.57
N VAL A 363 8.87 9.12 1.98
CA VAL A 363 9.61 8.91 0.73
C VAL A 363 10.68 7.83 0.91
N LEU A 364 11.46 7.91 1.99
CA LEU A 364 12.49 6.93 2.31
C LEU A 364 11.91 5.54 2.60
N ALA A 365 10.84 5.47 3.39
CA ALA A 365 10.13 4.22 3.65
C ALA A 365 9.59 3.62 2.35
N GLY A 366 8.94 4.42 1.50
CA GLY A 366 8.39 3.96 0.23
C GLY A 366 9.46 3.50 -0.77
N LEU A 367 10.60 4.20 -0.86
CA LEU A 367 11.76 3.81 -1.68
C LEU A 367 12.37 2.47 -1.23
N SER A 368 12.34 2.21 0.07
CA SER A 368 12.93 0.99 0.62
C SER A 368 12.11 -0.28 0.33
N VAL A 369 10.80 -0.14 0.09
CA VAL A 369 9.88 -1.27 -0.04
C VAL A 369 10.20 -2.16 -1.25
N PRO A 370 10.32 -1.64 -2.49
CA PRO A 370 10.57 -2.52 -3.63
C PRO A 370 11.99 -3.09 -3.59
N LEU A 371 12.99 -2.32 -3.17
CA LEU A 371 14.36 -2.81 -2.94
C LEU A 371 14.40 -4.01 -1.98
N PHE A 372 13.72 -3.89 -0.83
CA PHE A 372 13.65 -4.96 0.15
C PHE A 372 12.93 -6.18 -0.41
N GLY A 373 11.77 -6.00 -1.06
CA GLY A 373 11.01 -7.12 -1.60
C GLY A 373 11.73 -7.84 -2.75
N LEU A 374 12.42 -7.10 -3.61
CA LEU A 374 13.27 -7.67 -4.67
C LEU A 374 14.38 -8.52 -4.05
N LEU A 375 15.10 -7.99 -3.07
CA LEU A 375 16.17 -8.71 -2.38
C LEU A 375 15.63 -9.95 -1.68
N LEU A 376 14.57 -9.80 -0.89
CA LEU A 376 13.96 -10.88 -0.13
C LEU A 376 13.47 -12.01 -1.04
N GLY A 377 12.71 -11.69 -2.10
CA GLY A 377 12.19 -12.68 -3.02
C GLY A 377 13.31 -13.44 -3.74
N TYR A 378 14.40 -12.75 -4.09
CA TYR A 378 15.58 -13.40 -4.68
C TYR A 378 16.25 -14.35 -3.70
N LEU A 379 16.47 -13.90 -2.45
CA LEU A 379 17.12 -14.71 -1.41
C LEU A 379 16.28 -15.94 -1.06
N LEU A 380 14.96 -15.79 -0.89
CA LEU A 380 14.06 -16.91 -0.61
C LEU A 380 14.10 -17.96 -1.72
N ALA A 381 14.07 -17.53 -2.98
CA ALA A 381 14.15 -18.42 -4.12
C ALA A 381 15.53 -19.09 -4.26
N ALA A 382 16.61 -18.35 -3.99
CA ALA A 382 17.98 -18.85 -4.01
C ALA A 382 18.23 -19.88 -2.89
N CYS A 383 17.65 -19.69 -1.70
CA CYS A 383 17.71 -20.65 -0.60
C CYS A 383 17.09 -21.99 -0.96
N LEU A 384 16.01 -21.99 -1.76
CA LEU A 384 15.41 -23.22 -2.31
C LEU A 384 16.10 -23.71 -3.60
N ARG A 385 17.22 -23.09 -4.00
CA ARG A 385 17.99 -23.44 -5.20
C ARG A 385 17.13 -23.49 -6.47
N LEU A 386 16.17 -22.56 -6.58
CA LEU A 386 15.34 -22.47 -7.77
C LEU A 386 16.19 -22.06 -9.00
N PRO A 387 15.76 -22.43 -10.23
CA PRO A 387 16.42 -22.00 -11.45
C PRO A 387 16.52 -20.48 -11.54
N GLY A 388 17.57 -19.97 -12.19
CA GLY A 388 17.82 -18.54 -12.35
C GLY A 388 16.60 -17.71 -12.80
N PRO A 389 15.83 -18.14 -13.82
CA PRO A 389 14.61 -17.44 -14.24
C PRO A 389 13.54 -17.41 -13.14
N HIS A 390 13.36 -18.49 -12.38
CA HIS A 390 12.40 -18.54 -11.27
C HIS A 390 12.81 -17.62 -10.12
N CYS A 391 14.11 -17.55 -9.78
CA CYS A 391 14.61 -16.63 -8.76
C CYS A 391 14.32 -15.17 -9.12
N ARG A 392 14.52 -14.80 -10.40
CA ARG A 392 14.19 -13.44 -10.89
C ARG A 392 12.70 -13.19 -10.83
N THR A 393 11.87 -14.15 -11.24
CA THR A 393 10.41 -14.01 -11.18
C THR A 393 9.90 -13.85 -9.75
N VAL A 394 10.33 -14.68 -8.81
CA VAL A 394 9.92 -14.59 -7.40
C VAL A 394 10.39 -13.27 -6.78
N SER A 395 11.62 -12.83 -7.07
CA SER A 395 12.15 -11.52 -6.68
C SER A 395 11.23 -10.39 -7.14
N ILE A 396 10.90 -10.36 -8.43
CA ILE A 396 10.07 -9.31 -9.03
C ILE A 396 8.64 -9.33 -8.48
N GLU A 397 8.03 -10.51 -8.37
CA GLU A 397 6.66 -10.62 -7.86
C GLU A 397 6.56 -10.21 -6.38
N VAL A 398 7.57 -10.48 -5.55
CA VAL A 398 7.58 -10.04 -4.14
C VAL A 398 7.87 -8.54 -4.04
N GLY A 399 8.80 -8.00 -4.83
CA GLY A 399 9.18 -6.59 -4.78
C GLY A 399 8.19 -5.62 -5.43
N VAL A 400 7.57 -6.02 -6.54
CA VAL A 400 6.64 -5.19 -7.29
C VAL A 400 5.23 -5.44 -6.79
N GLN A 401 4.75 -4.54 -5.93
CA GLN A 401 3.45 -4.67 -5.27
C GLN A 401 2.34 -3.91 -5.99
N ASN A 402 1.10 -4.37 -5.82
CA ASN A 402 -0.09 -3.75 -6.40
C ASN A 402 -0.55 -2.54 -5.60
N SER A 403 0.17 -1.44 -5.79
CA SER A 403 -0.10 -0.16 -5.13
C SER A 403 -1.44 0.46 -5.52
N LEU A 404 -1.98 0.18 -6.72
CA LEU A 404 -3.31 0.64 -7.12
C LEU A 404 -4.42 -0.06 -6.33
N LEU A 405 -4.27 -1.36 -6.07
CA LEU A 405 -5.21 -2.10 -5.21
C LEU A 405 -5.13 -1.57 -3.77
N ALA A 406 -3.93 -1.31 -3.26
CA ALA A 406 -3.74 -0.69 -1.95
C ALA A 406 -4.43 0.69 -1.86
N LEU A 407 -4.24 1.55 -2.86
CA LEU A 407 -4.95 2.84 -2.96
C LEU A 407 -6.46 2.66 -2.89
N ALA A 408 -7.02 1.71 -3.64
CA ALA A 408 -8.46 1.43 -3.63
C ALA A 408 -8.96 0.98 -2.25
N VAL A 409 -8.20 0.16 -1.53
CA VAL A 409 -8.52 -0.25 -0.15
C VAL A 409 -8.58 0.95 0.78
N LEU A 410 -7.57 1.83 0.74
CA LEU A 410 -7.52 3.02 1.60
C LEU A 410 -8.68 3.97 1.32
N GLN A 411 -8.95 4.24 0.05
CA GLN A 411 -10.01 5.16 -0.39
C GLN A 411 -11.43 4.67 -0.07
N LEU A 412 -11.63 3.36 0.01
CA LEU A 412 -12.91 2.77 0.43
C LEU A 412 -13.04 2.62 1.94
N SER A 413 -11.94 2.62 2.67
CA SER A 413 -11.92 2.37 4.12
C SER A 413 -11.83 3.63 4.97
N PHE A 414 -11.22 4.69 4.44
CA PHE A 414 -10.98 5.93 5.16
C PHE A 414 -11.89 7.07 4.66
N ARG A 415 -12.10 8.08 5.50
CA ARG A 415 -12.69 9.35 5.07
C ARG A 415 -11.76 10.05 4.08
N ARG A 416 -12.29 10.75 3.07
CA ARG A 416 -11.52 11.38 1.97
C ARG A 416 -10.19 12.01 2.41
N ARG A 417 -10.19 12.96 3.34
CA ARG A 417 -8.94 13.61 3.83
C ARG A 417 -7.91 12.62 4.41
N GLN A 418 -8.37 11.66 5.20
CA GLN A 418 -7.49 10.64 5.79
C GLN A 418 -7.03 9.62 4.74
N ALA A 419 -7.90 9.31 3.76
CA ALA A 419 -7.58 8.45 2.64
C ALA A 419 -6.49 9.08 1.77
N ASP A 420 -6.62 10.35 1.40
CA ASP A 420 -5.64 11.07 0.57
C ASP A 420 -4.28 11.14 1.26
N TYR A 421 -4.29 11.42 2.56
CA TYR A 421 -3.08 11.40 3.37
C TYR A 421 -2.45 10.00 3.45
N ALA A 422 -3.23 8.95 3.72
CA ALA A 422 -2.73 7.57 3.75
C ALA A 422 -2.27 7.09 2.36
N SER A 423 -2.89 7.57 1.29
CA SER A 423 -2.60 7.26 -0.11
C SER A 423 -1.21 7.72 -0.57
N GLN A 424 -0.56 8.63 0.16
CA GLN A 424 0.83 9.02 -0.12
C GLN A 424 1.78 7.82 -0.12
N ALA A 425 1.63 6.89 0.83
CA ALA A 425 2.51 5.73 0.96
C ALA A 425 2.46 4.79 -0.26
N PRO A 426 1.31 4.23 -0.68
CA PRO A 426 1.23 3.43 -1.90
C PRO A 426 1.65 4.20 -3.16
N PHE A 427 1.40 5.51 -3.20
CA PHE A 427 1.79 6.32 -4.35
C PHE A 427 3.31 6.42 -4.50
N VAL A 428 4.02 6.71 -3.39
CA VAL A 428 5.49 6.71 -3.35
C VAL A 428 6.03 5.34 -3.72
N VAL A 429 5.48 4.25 -3.15
CA VAL A 429 5.92 2.87 -3.46
C VAL A 429 5.72 2.55 -4.94
N ALA A 430 4.62 2.99 -5.56
CA ALA A 430 4.37 2.78 -6.99
C ALA A 430 5.42 3.48 -7.87
N LEU A 431 5.73 4.74 -7.54
CA LEU A 431 6.75 5.52 -8.25
C LEU A 431 8.14 4.92 -8.09
N SER A 432 8.53 4.59 -6.85
CA SER A 432 9.84 3.99 -6.56
C SER A 432 9.97 2.62 -7.24
N SER A 433 8.95 1.77 -7.15
CA SER A 433 8.95 0.46 -7.83
C SER A 433 9.13 0.60 -9.33
N THR A 434 8.42 1.55 -9.96
CA THR A 434 8.56 1.80 -11.41
C THR A 434 9.96 2.31 -11.75
N ALA A 435 10.48 3.28 -11.00
CA ALA A 435 11.80 3.85 -11.23
C ALA A 435 12.93 2.84 -11.05
N GLU A 436 12.92 2.07 -9.96
CA GLU A 436 13.90 1.04 -9.66
C GLU A 436 13.89 -0.08 -10.70
N MET A 437 12.71 -0.55 -11.10
CA MET A 437 12.59 -1.58 -12.12
C MET A 437 13.08 -1.08 -13.49
N LEU A 438 12.80 0.17 -13.85
CA LEU A 438 13.35 0.78 -15.06
C LEU A 438 14.87 0.88 -15.01
N LEU A 439 15.45 1.26 -13.87
CA LEU A 439 16.90 1.30 -13.67
C LEU A 439 17.51 -0.10 -13.80
N LEU A 440 16.89 -1.13 -13.22
CA LEU A 440 17.33 -2.52 -13.35
C LEU A 440 17.26 -3.02 -14.80
N VAL A 441 16.17 -2.70 -15.52
CA VAL A 441 16.04 -3.03 -16.95
C VAL A 441 17.12 -2.33 -17.77
N LEU A 442 17.32 -1.03 -17.55
CA LEU A 442 18.33 -0.26 -18.27
C LEU A 442 19.73 -0.82 -18.00
N GLY A 443 20.07 -1.06 -16.74
CA GLY A 443 21.32 -1.71 -16.34
C GLY A 443 21.52 -3.07 -16.97
N HIS A 444 20.46 -3.91 -17.03
CA HIS A 444 20.51 -5.21 -17.69
C HIS A 444 20.77 -5.08 -19.21
N LEU A 445 20.13 -4.12 -19.88
CA LEU A 445 20.34 -3.86 -21.31
C LEU A 445 21.75 -3.34 -21.60
N LEU A 446 22.26 -2.42 -20.77
CA LEU A 446 23.65 -1.95 -20.88
C LEU A 446 24.62 -3.11 -20.66
N TYR A 447 24.43 -3.91 -19.61
CA TYR A 447 25.26 -5.08 -19.33
C TYR A 447 25.31 -6.04 -20.52
N LYS A 448 24.14 -6.34 -21.13
CA LYS A 448 24.06 -7.22 -22.30
C LYS A 448 24.77 -6.63 -23.52
N LYS A 449 24.73 -5.30 -23.71
CA LYS A 449 25.40 -4.61 -24.82
C LYS A 449 26.92 -4.53 -24.62
N LEU A 450 27.39 -4.45 -23.38
CA LEU A 450 28.80 -4.35 -23.01
C LEU A 450 29.51 -5.71 -22.92
N ARG A 451 28.75 -6.82 -22.79
CA ARG A 451 29.33 -8.16 -22.77
C ARG A 451 29.82 -8.52 -24.19
N PRO A 452 31.11 -8.85 -24.39
CA PRO A 452 31.58 -9.35 -25.69
C PRO A 452 30.82 -10.65 -26.03
N PRO A 453 30.54 -10.91 -27.32
CA PRO A 453 29.99 -12.20 -27.73
C PRO A 453 30.92 -13.30 -27.23
N ALA A 454 30.35 -14.36 -26.64
CA ALA A 454 31.11 -15.54 -26.27
C ALA A 454 31.85 -16.04 -27.52
N SER A 455 33.16 -16.31 -27.38
CA SER A 455 33.95 -16.93 -28.45
C SER A 455 33.29 -18.26 -28.85
N PRO A 456 33.15 -18.51 -30.16
CA PRO A 456 32.48 -19.70 -30.68
C PRO A 456 33.13 -21.01 -30.24
#